data_AF-Q0ARI9-F1
#
_entry.id   AF-Q0ARI9-F1
#
_cell.length_a   1.000
_cell.length_b   1.000
_cell.length_c   1.000
_cell.angle_alpha   90.00
_cell.angle_beta   90.00
_cell.angle_gamma   90.00
#
_symmetry.space_group_name_H-M   'P 1'
#
loop_
_entity.id
_entity.type
_entity.pdbx_description
1 polymer ?
#
loop_
_entity_poly.entity_id
_entity_poly.type
_entity_poly.pdbx_seq_one_letter_code
_entity_poly.pdbx_strand_id
1 'polypeptide(L)'
;MISSCYQEVPMGQVIIRNLDDAVVTSLKRLAAKDGKSLEQFLRDVLADASRRDREGFFEFAKGMRERGTPSDLDPTDLIRKDRDEGH
;
A
#
# COMPACT_ATOMS: atom_id res chain seq x y z
N MET A 1 30.15 9.19 4.30
CA MET A 1 29.54 9.30 2.95
C MET A 1 28.49 8.19 2.87
N ILE A 2 27.27 8.48 3.34
CA ILE A 2 26.21 7.47 3.43
C ILE A 2 25.60 7.36 2.03
N SER A 3 26.00 6.31 1.32
CA SER A 3 25.42 5.94 0.03
C SER A 3 23.97 5.51 0.28
N SER A 4 23.04 6.43 0.05
CA SER A 4 21.60 6.17 0.10
C SER A 4 21.27 5.17 -0.99
N CYS A 5 21.08 3.91 -0.62
CA CYS A 5 20.61 2.86 -1.51
C CYS A 5 19.30 3.34 -2.17
N TYR A 6 19.33 3.51 -3.49
CA TYR A 6 18.13 3.63 -4.31
C TYR A 6 17.38 2.29 -4.19
N GLN A 7 16.36 2.21 -3.34
CA GLN A 7 15.39 1.12 -3.45
C GLN A 7 14.62 1.33 -4.75
N GLU A 8 14.95 0.57 -5.78
CA GLU A 8 14.11 0.43 -6.96
C GLU A 8 12.75 -0.11 -6.50
N VAL A 9 11.73 0.75 -6.53
CA VAL A 9 10.36 0.32 -6.29
C VAL A 9 9.97 -0.58 -7.47
N PRO A 10 9.73 -1.89 -7.25
CA PRO A 10 9.41 -2.78 -8.35
C PRO A 10 8.11 -2.34 -9.01
N MET A 11 8.13 -2.22 -10.34
CA MET A 11 6.95 -1.86 -11.12
C MET A 11 5.99 -3.04 -11.20
N GLY A 12 4.92 -3.00 -10.41
CA GLY A 12 3.86 -4.00 -10.47
C GLY A 12 3.02 -3.88 -11.76
N GLN A 13 2.66 -5.01 -12.36
CA GLN A 13 1.76 -5.09 -13.51
C GLN A 13 0.47 -5.82 -13.12
N VAL A 14 -0.67 -5.24 -13.51
CA VAL A 14 -2.01 -5.82 -13.29
C VAL A 14 -2.69 -6.03 -14.64
N ILE A 15 -3.18 -7.25 -14.91
CA ILE A 15 -3.97 -7.58 -16.10
C ILE A 15 -5.38 -7.96 -15.65
N ILE A 16 -6.38 -7.19 -16.08
CA ILE A 16 -7.79 -7.48 -15.82
C ILE A 16 -8.35 -8.18 -17.06
N ARG A 17 -8.68 -9.46 -16.94
CA ARG A 17 -9.25 -10.27 -18.02
C ARG A 17 -10.78 -10.29 -17.94
N ASN A 18 -11.43 -10.47 -19.09
CA ASN A 18 -12.88 -10.60 -19.20
C ASN A 18 -13.66 -9.41 -18.59
N LEU A 19 -13.16 -8.19 -18.85
CA LEU A 19 -13.84 -6.96 -18.45
C LEU A 19 -14.96 -6.66 -19.45
N ASP A 20 -16.14 -6.34 -18.93
CA ASP A 20 -17.31 -5.98 -19.74
C ASP A 20 -17.02 -4.75 -20.63
N ASP A 21 -17.34 -4.85 -21.92
CA ASP A 21 -17.14 -3.79 -22.90
C ASP A 21 -17.90 -2.50 -22.57
N ALA A 22 -19.06 -2.62 -21.90
CA ALA A 22 -19.81 -1.46 -21.42
C ALA A 22 -19.04 -0.70 -20.32
N VAL A 23 -18.33 -1.43 -19.47
CA VAL A 23 -17.46 -0.85 -18.44
C VAL A 23 -16.26 -0.18 -19.08
N VAL A 24 -15.59 -0.84 -20.02
CA VAL A 24 -14.46 -0.25 -20.77
C VAL A 24 -14.88 1.04 -21.48
N THR A 25 -16.04 1.05 -22.12
CA THR A 25 -16.57 2.23 -22.83
C THR A 25 -16.84 3.39 -21.87
N SER A 26 -17.42 3.08 -20.71
CA SER A 26 -17.69 4.08 -19.67
C SER A 26 -16.41 4.67 -19.11
N LEU A 27 -15.40 3.84 -18.81
CA LEU A 27 -14.10 4.29 -18.32
C LEU A 27 -13.36 5.15 -19.35
N LYS A 28 -13.40 4.78 -20.64
CA LYS A 28 -12.84 5.61 -21.72
C LYS A 28 -13.51 6.99 -21.78
N ARG A 29 -14.83 7.05 -21.61
CA ARG A 29 -15.58 8.31 -21.60
C ARG A 29 -15.20 9.19 -20.41
N LEU A 30 -15.03 8.60 -19.24
CA LEU A 30 -14.59 9.31 -18.04
C LEU A 30 -13.15 9.83 -18.20
N ALA A 31 -12.23 9.00 -18.70
CA ALA A 31 -10.86 9.41 -18.97
C ALA A 31 -10.80 10.58 -19.98
N ALA A 32 -11.60 10.52 -21.05
CA ALA A 32 -11.70 11.59 -22.04
C ALA A 32 -12.28 12.88 -21.45
N LYS A 33 -13.26 12.79 -20.55
CA LYS A 33 -13.82 13.94 -19.82
C LYS A 33 -12.76 14.63 -18.96
N ASP A 34 -11.86 13.85 -18.35
CA ASP A 34 -10.77 14.35 -17.52
C ASP A 34 -9.53 14.76 -18.34
N GLY A 35 -9.57 14.62 -19.67
CA GLY A 35 -8.46 14.93 -20.57
C GLY A 35 -7.25 14.01 -20.41
N LYS A 36 -7.44 12.80 -19.86
CA LYS A 36 -6.39 11.84 -19.55
C LYS A 36 -6.46 10.60 -20.43
N SER A 37 -5.35 9.88 -20.55
CA SER A 37 -5.37 8.53 -21.11
C SER A 37 -6.12 7.57 -20.18
N LEU A 38 -6.67 6.50 -20.73
CA LEU A 38 -7.34 5.47 -19.95
C LEU A 38 -6.40 4.86 -18.90
N GLU A 39 -5.14 4.61 -19.24
CA GLU A 39 -4.14 4.10 -18.30
C GLU A 39 -3.93 5.06 -17.14
N GLN A 40 -3.71 6.35 -17.42
CA GLN A 40 -3.48 7.33 -16.37
C GLN A 40 -4.70 7.47 -15.45
N PHE A 41 -5.90 7.47 -16.03
CA PHE A 41 -7.15 7.49 -15.27
C PHE A 41 -7.25 6.27 -14.34
N LEU A 42 -6.98 5.06 -14.83
CA LEU A 42 -6.97 3.84 -14.01
C LEU A 42 -5.89 3.87 -12.94
N ARG A 43 -4.70 4.37 -13.24
CA ARG A 43 -3.60 4.53 -12.28
C ARG A 43 -4.02 5.46 -11.14
N ASP A 44 -4.66 6.58 -11.47
CA ASP A 44 -5.14 7.55 -10.47
C ASP A 44 -6.25 6.94 -9.59
N VAL A 45 -7.22 6.25 -10.19
CA VAL A 45 -8.32 5.58 -9.47
C VAL A 45 -7.79 4.50 -8.53
N LEU A 46 -6.85 3.66 -8.99
CA LEU A 46 -6.24 2.61 -8.16
C LEU A 46 -5.38 3.19 -7.04
N ALA A 47 -4.61 4.25 -7.34
CA ALA A 47 -3.83 4.96 -6.33
C ALA A 47 -4.73 5.58 -5.26
N ASP A 48 -5.80 6.26 -5.65
CA ASP A 48 -6.76 6.86 -4.72
C ASP A 48 -7.47 5.80 -3.87
N ALA A 49 -7.94 4.72 -4.48
CA ALA A 49 -8.56 3.61 -3.76
C ALA A 49 -7.61 3.00 -2.72
N SER A 50 -6.34 2.81 -3.07
CA SER A 50 -5.32 2.31 -2.14
C SER A 50 -5.00 3.28 -0.99
N ARG A 51 -5.13 4.59 -1.22
CA ARG A 51 -4.92 5.61 -0.18
C ARG A 51 -6.05 5.60 0.85
N ARG A 52 -7.30 5.50 0.39
CA ARG A 52 -8.48 5.43 1.27
C ARG A 52 -8.43 4.23 2.21
N ASP A 53 -7.95 3.09 1.73
CA ASP A 53 -7.75 1.88 2.54
C ASP A 53 -6.64 2.08 3.59
N ARG A 54 -5.53 2.72 3.21
CA ARG A 54 -4.45 3.08 4.13
C ARG A 54 -4.87 4.05 5.22
N GLU A 55 -5.67 5.05 4.89
CA GLU A 55 -6.14 6.05 5.87
C GLU A 55 -7.00 5.39 6.96
N GLY A 56 -7.89 4.48 6.57
CA GLY A 56 -8.64 3.63 7.51
C GLY A 56 -7.74 2.69 8.30
N PHE A 57 -6.70 2.13 7.68
CA PHE A 57 -5.71 1.29 8.36
C PHE A 57 -4.86 2.07 9.37
N PHE A 58 -4.45 3.30 9.08
CA PHE A 58 -3.69 4.13 10.02
C PHE A 58 -4.55 4.57 11.21
N GLU A 59 -5.81 4.93 10.99
CA GLU A 59 -6.75 5.21 12.08
C GLU A 59 -7.02 3.96 12.93
N PHE A 60 -7.18 2.79 12.31
CA PHE A 60 -7.26 1.51 13.02
C PHE A 60 -5.98 1.21 13.82
N ALA A 61 -4.80 1.34 13.21
CA ALA A 61 -3.51 1.10 13.84
C ALA A 61 -3.21 2.10 14.96
N LYS A 62 -3.64 3.36 14.81
CA LYS A 62 -3.60 4.38 15.86
C LYS A 62 -4.50 3.99 17.02
N GLY A 63 -5.76 3.59 16.76
CA GLY A 63 -6.66 3.09 17.78
C GLY A 63 -6.14 1.83 18.50
N MET A 64 -5.45 0.93 17.78
CA MET A 64 -4.79 -0.24 18.37
C MET A 64 -3.58 0.16 19.21
N ARG A 65 -2.79 1.17 18.80
CA ARG A 65 -1.65 1.70 19.57
C ARG A 65 -2.11 2.43 20.83
N GLU A 66 -3.21 3.17 20.77
CA GLU A 66 -3.82 3.84 21.93
C GLU A 66 -4.39 2.83 22.95
N ARG A 67 -4.87 1.67 22.48
CA ARG A 67 -5.37 0.57 23.32
C ARG A 67 -4.28 -0.39 23.80
N GLY A 68 -3.15 -0.45 23.08
CA GLY A 68 -2.00 -1.26 23.46
C GLY A 68 -1.25 -0.63 24.62
N THR A 69 -1.09 -1.35 25.73
CA THR A 69 -0.23 -0.92 26.82
C THR A 69 1.21 -0.81 26.31
N PRO A 70 1.90 0.34 26.46
CA PRO A 70 3.31 0.44 26.12
C PRO A 70 4.09 -0.60 26.93
N SER A 71 4.73 -1.55 26.25
CA SER A 71 5.62 -2.50 26.91
C SER A 71 7.00 -1.87 27.01
N ASP A 72 7.54 -1.75 28.22
CA ASP A 72 8.91 -1.28 28.52
C ASP A 72 9.97 -2.37 28.24
N LEU A 73 9.61 -3.38 27.44
CA LEU A 73 10.50 -4.46 27.07
C LEU A 73 11.38 -4.00 25.92
N ASP A 74 12.70 -3.98 26.10
CA ASP A 74 13.65 -3.76 25.01
C ASP A 74 13.51 -4.92 24.00
N PRO A 75 13.01 -4.65 22.77
CA PRO A 75 12.89 -5.69 21.75
C PRO A 75 14.24 -6.35 21.44
N THR A 76 15.34 -5.63 21.64
CA THR A 76 16.70 -6.11 21.40
C THR A 76 17.08 -7.21 22.38
N ASP A 77 16.64 -7.12 23.63
CA ASP A 77 16.94 -8.13 24.65
C ASP A 77 16.11 -9.40 24.46
N LEU A 78 14.88 -9.27 23.96
CA LEU A 78 14.04 -10.42 23.60
C LEU A 78 14.60 -11.19 22.41
N ILE A 79 15.08 -10.49 21.37
CA ILE A 79 15.68 -11.11 20.18
C ILE A 79 16.99 -11.83 20.53
N ARG A 80 17.80 -11.26 21.44
CA ARG A 80 19.03 -11.91 21.92
C ARG A 80 18.72 -13.18 22.71
N LYS A 81 17.75 -13.11 23.63
CA LYS A 81 17.33 -14.26 24.43
C LYS A 81 16.80 -15.41 23.55
N ASP A 82 15.99 -15.10 22.55
CA ASP A 82 15.44 -16.12 21.63
C ASP A 82 16.52 -16.73 20.72
N ARG A 83 17.58 -15.98 20.38
CA ARG A 83 18.76 -16.48 19.66
C ARG A 83 19.65 -17.34 20.55
N ASP A 84 19.86 -16.93 21.79
CA ASP A 84 20.78 -17.59 22.74
C ASP A 84 20.13 -18.82 23.39
N GLU A 85 18.78 -18.90 23.43
CA GLU A 85 18.00 -20.06 23.90
C GLU A 85 17.70 -21.09 22.79
N GLY A 86 18.38 -20.99 21.64
CA GLY A 86 18.28 -21.97 20.55
C GLY A 86 18.64 -23.39 20.99
N HIS A 87 17.66 -24.29 20.85
CA HIS A 87 17.75 -25.75 20.96
C HIS A 87 18.72 -26.38 19.95
#